data_AF-A0A7C7L000-F1
#
_entry.id   AF-A0A7C7L000-F1
#
_cell.length_a   1.000
_cell.length_b   1.000
_cell.length_c   1.000
_cell.angle_alpha   90.00
_cell.angle_beta   90.00
_cell.angle_gamma   90.00
#
_symmetry.space_group_name_H-M   'P 1'
#
loop_
_entity.id
_entity.type
_entity.pdbx_description
1 polymer ?
#
loop_
_entity_poly.entity_id
_entity_poly.type
_entity_poly.pdbx_seq_one_letter_code
_entity_poly.pdbx_strand_id
1 'polypeptide(L)'
;MNDGGVTTYTTKGDNNNAKDLFSAEKIAVRGKVIFTLPFVGYAVIFFQSRIGIMLLIIIPVGYFIGREVVKIKKELNKRKGGEEIK
;
A
#
# COMPACT_ATOMS: atom_id res chain seq x y z
N MET A 1 14.31 35.82 31.23
CA MET A 1 13.14 36.72 31.33
C MET A 1 12.07 36.11 30.44
N ASN A 2 10.95 35.57 30.89
CA ASN A 2 10.28 35.42 32.19
C ASN A 2 9.33 34.21 31.99
N ASP A 3 9.24 33.27 32.93
CA ASP A 3 8.18 33.23 33.95
C ASP A 3 6.92 32.49 33.41
N GLY A 4 6.58 31.31 33.96
CA GLY A 4 5.33 30.60 33.63
C GLY A 4 5.33 29.54 32.49
N GLY A 5 6.29 28.62 32.45
CA GLY A 5 6.05 27.20 32.11
C GLY A 5 5.39 26.75 30.78
N VAL A 6 5.19 27.59 29.75
CA VAL A 6 4.56 27.14 28.50
C VAL A 6 5.61 26.68 27.48
N THR A 7 5.56 25.39 27.10
CA THR A 7 6.40 24.85 26.02
C THR A 7 5.79 25.21 24.66
N THR A 8 6.56 25.88 23.80
CA THR A 8 6.15 26.27 22.44
C THR A 8 7.01 25.60 21.37
N TYR A 9 6.42 25.30 20.21
CA TYR A 9 7.07 24.69 19.04
C TYR A 9 7.08 25.65 17.86
N THR A 10 8.23 25.79 17.19
CA THR A 10 8.29 26.47 15.90
C THR A 10 8.00 25.47 14.79
N THR A 11 6.99 25.76 13.96
CA THR A 11 6.58 24.88 12.86
C THR A 11 7.17 25.34 11.53
N LYS A 12 7.19 24.43 10.56
CA LYS A 12 7.64 24.69 9.19
C LYS A 12 6.88 23.76 8.26
N GLY A 13 6.24 24.31 7.24
CA GLY A 13 5.55 23.53 6.21
C GLY A 13 6.49 22.70 5.32
N ASP A 14 5.95 21.64 4.72
CA ASP A 14 6.70 20.65 3.92
C ASP A 14 7.43 21.22 2.70
N ASN A 15 7.00 22.39 2.20
CA ASN A 15 7.57 23.06 1.02
C ASN A 15 8.06 24.50 1.29
N ASN A 16 8.19 24.89 2.56
CA ASN A 16 8.71 26.22 2.91
C ASN A 16 10.22 26.13 3.13
N ASN A 17 10.98 27.17 2.76
CA ASN A 17 12.40 27.29 3.15
C ASN A 17 12.56 27.98 4.51
N ALA A 18 11.66 28.92 4.82
CA ALA A 18 11.61 29.62 6.09
C ALA A 18 10.77 28.85 7.13
N LYS A 19 10.96 29.20 8.41
CA LYS A 19 10.08 28.77 9.51
C LYS A 19 8.78 29.58 9.48
N ASP A 20 7.69 29.00 9.94
CA ASP A 20 6.42 29.71 9.99
C ASP A 20 6.46 30.79 11.08
N LEU A 21 5.80 31.93 10.83
CA LEU A 21 5.84 33.12 11.70
C LEU A 21 5.22 32.87 13.09
N PHE A 22 4.29 31.91 13.17
CA PHE A 22 3.56 31.58 14.40
C PHE A 22 4.16 30.36 15.07
N SER A 23 4.37 30.45 16.39
CA SER A 23 4.73 29.29 17.20
C SER A 23 3.46 28.59 17.70
N ALA A 24 3.45 27.25 17.63
CA ALA A 24 2.37 26.43 18.14
C ALA A 24 2.65 26.08 19.60
N GLU A 25 1.73 26.35 20.52
CA GLU A 25 1.83 25.86 21.89
C GLU A 25 1.75 24.34 21.94
N LYS A 26 2.38 23.72 22.95
CA LYS A 26 2.32 22.26 23.14
C LYS A 26 0.91 21.72 23.25
N ILE A 27 -0.02 22.51 23.80
CA ILE A 27 -1.44 22.15 23.92
C ILE A 27 -2.12 22.03 22.54
N ALA A 28 -1.61 22.74 21.52
CA ALA A 28 -2.12 22.66 20.15
C ALA A 28 -1.66 21.40 19.40
N VAL A 29 -0.68 20.65 19.93
CA VAL A 29 -0.15 19.44 19.30
C VAL A 29 -1.09 18.26 19.55
N ARG A 30 -1.88 17.88 18.54
CA ARG A 30 -2.85 16.78 18.63
C ARG A 30 -2.22 15.38 18.60
N GLY A 31 -1.05 15.22 17.98
CA GLY A 31 -0.41 13.92 17.82
C GLY A 31 0.82 13.97 16.90
N LYS A 32 1.48 12.82 16.74
CA LYS A 32 2.65 12.64 15.88
C LYS A 32 2.36 11.61 14.79
N VAL A 33 2.78 11.88 13.57
CA VAL A 33 2.74 10.91 12.47
C VAL A 33 3.71 9.77 12.79
N ILE A 34 3.18 8.55 12.92
CA ILE A 34 3.97 7.34 13.25
C ILE A 34 4.30 6.50 12.01
N PHE A 35 3.56 6.68 10.92
CA PHE A 35 3.72 5.92 9.69
C PHE A 35 3.26 6.75 8.49
N THR A 36 3.99 6.65 7.38
CA THR A 36 3.60 7.21 6.08
C THR A 36 3.82 6.16 5.01
N LEU A 37 2.91 6.08 4.04
CA LEU A 37 3.06 5.21 2.88
C LEU A 37 3.37 6.09 1.66
N PRO A 38 4.65 6.42 1.43
CA PRO A 38 5.01 7.24 0.28
C PRO A 38 4.67 6.49 -1.02
N PHE A 39 4.42 7.24 -2.08
CA PHE A 39 4.17 6.73 -3.44
C PHE A 39 2.88 5.93 -3.69
N VAL A 40 2.05 5.66 -2.68
CA VAL A 40 0.77 4.94 -2.87
C VAL A 40 -0.13 5.60 -3.91
N GLY A 41 -0.07 6.93 -4.03
CA GLY A 41 -0.81 7.69 -5.05
C GLY A 41 -0.45 7.29 -6.47
N TYR A 42 0.81 6.91 -6.76
CA TYR A 42 1.20 6.45 -8.09
C TYR A 42 0.57 5.11 -8.45
N ALA A 43 0.44 4.19 -7.48
CA ALA A 43 -0.26 2.93 -7.69
C ALA A 43 -1.75 3.16 -7.97
N VAL A 44 -2.39 4.08 -7.24
CA VAL A 44 -3.80 4.46 -7.47
C VAL A 44 -3.97 5.03 -8.88
N ILE A 45 -3.11 5.95 -9.29
CA ILE A 45 -3.14 6.54 -10.65
C ILE A 45 -2.94 5.45 -11.71
N PHE A 46 -2.02 4.52 -11.50
CA PHE A 46 -1.80 3.39 -12.41
C PHE A 46 -3.07 2.54 -12.58
N PHE A 47 -3.73 2.18 -11.48
CA PHE A 47 -4.97 1.39 -11.52
C PHE A 47 -6.17 2.14 -12.09
N GLN A 48 -6.13 3.47 -12.22
CA GLN A 48 -7.15 4.24 -12.94
C GLN A 48 -6.95 4.22 -14.46
N SER A 49 -5.77 3.81 -14.95
CA SER A 49 -5.51 3.68 -16.39
C SER A 49 -6.21 2.44 -16.98
N ARG A 50 -6.52 2.46 -18.28
CA ARG A 50 -7.14 1.32 -18.99
C ARG A 50 -6.34 0.04 -18.84
N ILE A 51 -5.01 0.15 -18.95
CA ILE A 51 -4.07 -0.98 -18.80
C ILE A 51 -4.04 -1.47 -17.35
N GLY A 52 -4.02 -0.57 -16.38
CA GLY A 52 -4.03 -0.91 -14.96
C GLY A 52 -5.29 -1.68 -14.56
N ILE A 53 -6.46 -1.24 -15.04
CA ILE A 53 -7.73 -1.96 -14.81
C ILE A 53 -7.71 -3.33 -15.49
N MET A 54 -7.23 -3.43 -16.74
CA MET A 54 -7.11 -4.72 -17.42
C MET A 54 -6.23 -5.70 -16.64
N LEU A 55 -5.05 -5.25 -16.18
CA LEU A 55 -4.16 -6.09 -15.38
C LEU A 55 -4.78 -6.50 -14.04
N LEU A 56 -5.48 -5.57 -13.38
CA LEU A 56 -6.20 -5.83 -12.13
C LEU A 56 -7.23 -6.96 -12.28
N ILE A 57 -7.84 -7.12 -13.47
CA ILE A 57 -8.80 -8.18 -13.78
C ILE A 57 -8.08 -9.46 -14.26
N ILE A 58 -7.12 -9.32 -15.17
CA ILE A 58 -6.43 -10.46 -15.79
C ILE A 58 -5.64 -11.27 -14.77
N ILE A 59 -4.99 -10.61 -13.81
CA ILE A 59 -4.17 -11.29 -12.78
C ILE A 59 -5.02 -12.27 -11.94
N PRO A 60 -6.12 -11.86 -11.27
CA PRO A 60 -6.93 -12.78 -10.47
C PRO A 60 -7.63 -13.84 -11.33
N VAL A 61 -8.12 -13.48 -12.52
CA VAL A 61 -8.74 -14.44 -13.43
C VAL A 61 -7.73 -15.49 -13.91
N GLY A 62 -6.55 -15.06 -14.33
CA GLY A 62 -5.46 -15.94 -14.75
C GLY A 62 -4.98 -16.84 -13.62
N TYR A 63 -4.89 -16.32 -12.40
CA TYR A 63 -4.57 -17.12 -11.21
C TYR A 63 -5.63 -18.20 -10.95
N PHE A 64 -6.91 -17.85 -11.02
CA PHE A 64 -8.01 -18.79 -10.83
C PHE A 64 -7.99 -19.91 -11.88
N ILE A 65 -7.89 -19.55 -13.16
CA ILE A 65 -7.83 -20.51 -14.26
C ILE A 65 -6.58 -21.40 -14.14
N GLY A 66 -5.42 -20.80 -13.87
CA GLY A 66 -4.16 -21.52 -13.72
C GLY A 66 -4.24 -22.59 -12.63
N ARG A 67 -4.88 -22.29 -11.50
CA ARG A 67 -5.13 -23.27 -10.42
C ARG A 67 -5.97 -24.45 -10.89
N GLU A 68 -7.07 -24.20 -11.59
CA GLU A 68 -7.94 -25.27 -12.09
C GLU A 68 -7.22 -26.13 -13.14
N VAL A 69 -6.45 -25.53 -14.05
CA VAL A 69 -5.65 -26.26 -15.04
C VAL A 69 -4.62 -27.17 -14.36
N VAL A 70 -3.91 -26.69 -13.35
CA VAL A 70 -2.94 -27.51 -12.59
C VAL A 70 -3.63 -28.67 -11.88
N LYS A 71 -4.80 -28.43 -11.28
CA LYS A 71 -5.61 -29.46 -10.61
C LYS A 71 -6.04 -30.55 -11.59
N ILE A 72 -6.53 -30.17 -12.77
CA ILE A 72 -6.94 -31.11 -13.83
C ILE A 72 -5.74 -31.92 -14.31
N LYS A 73 -4.60 -31.29 -14.60
CA LYS A 73 -3.38 -31.99 -15.04
C LYS A 73 -2.91 -33.01 -13.99
N LYS A 74 -2.97 -32.65 -12.70
CA LYS A 74 -2.60 -33.55 -11.61
C LYS A 74 -3.52 -34.77 -11.52
N GLU A 75 -4.83 -34.58 -11.67
CA GLU A 75 -5.81 -35.67 -11.68
C GLU A 75 -5.62 -36.61 -12.87
N LEU A 76 -5.36 -36.06 -14.07
CA LEU A 76 -5.09 -36.86 -15.27
C LEU A 76 -3.79 -37.69 -15.14
N ASN A 77 -2.71 -37.09 -14.63
CA ASN A 77 -1.45 -37.80 -14.41
C ASN A 77 -1.58 -38.91 -13.36
N LYS A 78 -2.40 -38.70 -12.32
CA LYS A 78 -2.68 -39.71 -11.29
C LYS A 78 -3.42 -40.92 -11.87
N ARG A 79 -4.33 -40.72 -12.83
CA ARG A 79 -5.05 -41.81 -13.50
C ARG A 79 -4.14 -42.63 -14.40
N LYS A 80 -3.29 -41.98 -15.20
CA LYS A 80 -2.31 -42.66 -16.07
C LYS A 80 -1.31 -43.52 -15.28
N GLY A 81 -0.79 -43.01 -14.16
CA GLY A 81 0.10 -43.80 -13.30
C GLY A 81 -0.61 -44.92 -12.52
N GLY A 82 -1.94 -44.92 -12.44
CA GLY A 82 -2.73 -46.00 -11.84
C GLY A 82 -3.11 -47.11 -12.83
N GLU A 83 -3.11 -46.82 -14.14
CA GLU A 83 -3.33 -47.81 -15.21
C GLU A 83 -2.07 -48.61 -15.53
N GLU A 84 -0.87 -48.06 -15.34
CA GLU A 84 0.40 -48.78 -15.56
C GLU A 84 0.75 -49.81 -14.45
N ILE A 85 0.05 -49.82 -13.32
CA ILE A 85 0.33 -50.72 -12.17
C ILE A 85 -0.68 -51.90 -12.10
N LYS A 86 -1.57 -52.06 -13.10
CA LYS A 86 -2.51 -53.18 -13.18
C LYS A 86 -2.10 -54.23 -14.20
#